data_AF-A0A523HUQ1-F1
#
_entry.id   AF-A0A523HUQ1-F1
#
_cell.length_a   1.000
_cell.length_b   1.000
_cell.length_c   1.000
_cell.angle_alpha   90.00
_cell.angle_beta   90.00
_cell.angle_gamma   90.00
#
_symmetry.space_group_name_H-M   'P 1'
#
loop_
_entity.id
_entity.type
_entity.pdbx_description
1 polymer ?
#
loop_
_entity_poly.entity_id
_entity_poly.type
_entity_poly.pdbx_seq_one_letter_code
_entity_poly.pdbx_strand_id
1 'polypeptide(L)'
;MDSNPVKEKLKRGEPSIGTWSTTGDPAAIEVMSHQTGLDWINIDFEHNPIDVSTAVNCLRAAQDTNTPLFARIPWNDKVWIKRVLDIGFMGIVVPDVKSPEEAEAAVQAAKYRPRGFRGIGSSRGQLIYGPDYYAKANDMTLVVVMIE
;
A
#
# COMPACT_ATOMS: atom_id res chain seq x y z
N MET A 1 -11.37 8.24 0.71
CA MET A 1 -11.16 7.78 -0.69
C MET A 1 -11.89 6.47 -0.90
N ASP A 2 -12.72 6.38 -1.94
CA ASP A 2 -13.51 5.17 -2.27
C ASP A 2 -12.82 4.22 -3.26
N SER A 3 -11.72 4.69 -3.88
CA SER A 3 -10.94 3.94 -4.86
C SER A 3 -9.44 4.26 -4.72
N ASN A 4 -8.59 3.44 -5.34
CA ASN A 4 -7.15 3.72 -5.42
C ASN A 4 -6.87 4.49 -6.72
N PRO A 5 -6.51 5.79 -6.66
CA PRO A 5 -6.37 6.63 -7.85
C PRO A 5 -5.29 6.12 -8.80
N VAL A 6 -4.20 5.57 -8.27
CA VAL A 6 -3.11 4.98 -9.07
C VAL A 6 -3.61 3.78 -9.85
N LYS A 7 -4.35 2.88 -9.20
CA LYS A 7 -4.90 1.69 -9.85
C LYS A 7 -5.84 2.06 -11.01
N GLU A 8 -6.63 3.11 -10.84
CA GLU A 8 -7.52 3.61 -11.90
C GLU A 8 -6.74 4.26 -13.05
N LYS A 9 -5.67 5.03 -12.79
CA LYS A 9 -4.77 5.54 -13.85
C LYS A 9 -4.15 4.40 -14.65
N LEU A 10 -3.61 3.39 -13.96
CA LEU A 10 -2.97 2.24 -14.60
C LEU A 10 -3.96 1.44 -15.48
N LYS A 11 -5.21 1.26 -15.05
CA LYS A 11 -6.26 0.63 -15.88
C LYS A 11 -6.56 1.41 -17.17
N ARG A 12 -6.39 2.73 -17.16
CA ARG A 12 -6.55 3.59 -18.35
C ARG A 12 -5.29 3.62 -19.23
N GLY A 13 -4.21 2.93 -18.84
CA GLY A 13 -2.94 2.99 -19.55
C GLY A 13 -2.20 4.32 -19.36
N GLU A 14 -2.57 5.10 -18.34
CA GLU A 14 -1.91 6.37 -18.03
C GLU A 14 -0.67 6.15 -17.15
N PRO A 15 0.41 6.92 -17.35
CA PRO A 15 1.55 6.89 -16.46
C PRO A 15 1.16 7.37 -15.05
N SER A 16 1.78 6.76 -14.05
CA SER A 16 1.66 7.20 -12.65
C SER A 16 3.03 7.54 -12.09
N ILE A 17 3.18 8.77 -11.59
CA ILE A 17 4.46 9.31 -11.12
C ILE A 17 4.45 9.35 -9.59
N GLY A 18 5.40 8.65 -8.97
CA GLY A 18 5.55 8.62 -7.52
C GLY A 18 7.01 8.61 -7.09
N THR A 19 7.23 8.57 -5.78
CA THR A 19 8.57 8.58 -5.20
C THR A 19 8.75 7.54 -4.11
N TRP A 20 10.01 7.24 -3.82
CA TRP A 20 10.43 6.44 -2.69
C TRP A 20 10.72 7.33 -1.48
N SER A 21 10.24 6.90 -0.32
CA SER A 21 10.61 7.49 0.97
C SER A 21 11.46 6.50 1.76
N THR A 22 12.74 6.83 1.88
CA THR A 22 13.76 6.05 2.61
C THR A 22 13.96 6.55 4.04
N THR A 23 13.46 7.75 4.38
CA THR A 23 13.65 8.36 5.71
C THR A 23 12.59 7.93 6.72
N GLY A 24 11.37 7.67 6.26
CA GLY A 24 10.21 7.42 7.13
C GLY A 24 9.81 8.65 7.96
N ASP A 25 10.23 9.85 7.56
CA ASP A 25 9.92 11.09 8.27
C ASP A 25 8.49 11.57 7.96
N PRO A 26 7.57 11.59 8.94
CA PRO A 26 6.20 12.07 8.72
C PRO A 26 6.12 13.51 8.22
N ALA A 27 7.04 14.40 8.60
CA ALA A 27 7.03 15.79 8.14
C ALA A 27 7.36 15.87 6.63
N ALA A 28 8.31 15.06 6.17
CA ALA A 28 8.61 14.95 4.74
C ALA A 28 7.41 14.38 3.97
N ILE A 29 6.75 13.35 4.52
CA ILE A 29 5.54 12.75 3.92
C ILE A 29 4.39 13.76 3.83
N GLU A 30 4.16 14.57 4.87
CA GLU A 30 3.15 15.64 4.88
C GLU A 30 3.38 16.61 3.72
N VAL A 31 4.59 17.19 3.63
CA VAL A 31 4.93 18.12 2.55
C VAL A 31 4.79 17.47 1.18
N MET A 32 5.33 16.25 1.01
CA MET A 32 5.28 15.56 -0.27
C MET A 32 3.85 15.26 -0.71
N SER A 33 3.04 14.69 0.18
CA SER A 33 1.67 14.26 -0.13
C SER A 33 0.72 15.42 -0.43
N HIS A 34 0.95 16.60 0.15
CA HIS A 34 0.11 17.78 -0.04
C HIS A 34 0.56 18.72 -1.17
N GLN A 35 1.85 18.83 -1.46
CA GLN A 35 2.37 19.95 -2.27
C GLN A 35 2.99 19.54 -3.62
N THR A 36 3.33 18.27 -3.82
CA THR A 36 4.13 17.85 -4.99
C THR A 36 3.31 17.42 -6.19
N GLY A 37 2.05 17.03 -6.00
CA GLY A 37 1.22 16.44 -7.05
C GLY A 37 1.66 15.03 -7.47
N LEU A 38 2.47 14.34 -6.65
CA LEU A 38 2.79 12.92 -6.86
C LEU A 38 1.53 12.07 -6.75
N ASP A 39 1.45 11.03 -7.58
CA ASP A 39 0.33 10.08 -7.57
C ASP A 39 0.44 9.07 -6.42
N TRP A 40 1.64 8.80 -5.92
CA TRP A 40 1.89 7.89 -4.80
C TRP A 40 3.25 8.12 -4.14
N ILE A 41 3.37 7.65 -2.90
CA ILE A 41 4.64 7.61 -2.16
C ILE A 41 4.84 6.19 -1.63
N ASN A 42 5.99 5.59 -1.88
CA ASN A 42 6.31 4.26 -1.39
C ASN A 42 7.21 4.34 -0.15
N ILE A 43 6.74 3.80 0.98
CA ILE A 43 7.53 3.61 2.20
C ILE A 43 8.30 2.30 2.05
N ASP A 44 9.61 2.38 2.25
CA ASP A 44 10.50 1.25 2.05
C ASP A 44 10.84 0.52 3.36
N PHE A 45 10.27 -0.67 3.55
CA PHE A 45 10.60 -1.54 4.68
C PHE A 45 11.72 -2.54 4.38
N GLU A 46 12.17 -2.67 3.14
CA GLU A 46 13.16 -3.69 2.76
C GLU A 46 14.59 -3.21 3.05
N HIS A 47 14.92 -1.99 2.62
CA HIS A 47 16.29 -1.49 2.67
C HIS A 47 16.50 -0.33 3.64
N ASN A 48 15.46 0.09 4.36
CA ASN A 48 15.54 1.22 5.28
C ASN A 48 15.03 0.84 6.68
N PRO A 49 15.55 1.49 7.74
CA PRO A 49 15.20 1.17 9.13
C PRO A 49 13.85 1.79 9.53
N ILE A 50 12.82 1.63 8.70
CA ILE A 50 11.47 2.14 8.96
C ILE A 50 10.66 1.03 9.62
N ASP A 51 10.24 1.26 10.86
CA ASP A 51 9.31 0.35 11.52
C ASP A 51 7.84 0.70 11.26
N VAL A 52 6.96 -0.22 11.62
CA VAL A 52 5.50 -0.08 11.43
C VAL A 52 4.93 1.11 12.21
N SER A 53 5.50 1.46 13.37
CA SER A 53 5.00 2.59 14.17
C SER A 53 5.33 3.93 13.51
N THR A 54 6.53 4.06 12.95
CA THR A 54 6.97 5.21 12.15
C THR A 54 6.11 5.35 10.89
N ALA A 55 5.85 4.23 10.20
CA ALA A 55 4.99 4.22 9.03
C ALA A 55 3.53 4.60 9.33
N VAL A 56 2.99 4.25 10.51
CA VAL A 56 1.66 4.72 10.92
C VAL A 56 1.62 6.25 11.05
N ASN A 57 2.69 6.88 11.50
CA ASN A 57 2.77 8.34 11.54
C ASN A 57 2.87 8.94 10.14
N CYS A 58 3.60 8.32 9.22
CA CYS A 58 3.60 8.69 7.80
C CYS A 58 2.19 8.60 7.18
N LEU A 59 1.46 7.53 7.47
CA LEU A 59 0.07 7.36 7.01
C LEU A 59 -0.87 8.44 7.57
N ARG A 60 -0.64 8.89 8.81
CA ARG A 60 -1.39 10.01 9.40
C ARG A 60 -1.02 11.34 8.75
N ALA A 61 0.25 11.56 8.45
CA ALA A 61 0.74 12.79 7.84
C ALA A 61 0.22 13.01 6.41
N ALA A 62 0.00 11.94 5.65
CA ALA A 62 -0.61 12.01 4.32
C ALA A 62 -2.13 11.76 4.35
N GLN A 63 -2.75 11.72 5.53
CA GLN A 63 -4.19 11.56 5.65
C GLN A 63 -4.90 12.76 4.98
N ASP A 64 -6.05 12.51 4.37
CA ASP A 64 -6.85 13.52 3.64
C ASP A 64 -6.20 14.10 2.37
N THR A 65 -5.11 13.52 1.89
CA THR A 65 -4.55 13.78 0.55
C THR A 65 -5.09 12.82 -0.49
N ASN A 66 -4.92 13.12 -1.79
CA ASN A 66 -5.14 12.19 -2.89
C ASN A 66 -3.89 11.36 -3.24
N THR A 67 -2.87 11.39 -2.39
CA THR A 67 -1.57 10.74 -2.61
C THR A 67 -1.49 9.49 -1.73
N PRO A 68 -1.97 8.32 -2.20
CA PRO A 68 -1.88 7.10 -1.43
C PRO A 68 -0.44 6.71 -1.12
N LEU A 69 -0.22 6.16 0.08
CA LEU A 69 1.03 5.48 0.39
C LEU A 69 0.96 4.00 -0.01
N PHE A 70 2.07 3.53 -0.57
CA PHE A 70 2.39 2.12 -0.75
C PHE A 70 3.50 1.69 0.18
N ALA A 71 3.60 0.39 0.42
CA ALA A 71 4.68 -0.20 1.21
C ALA A 71 5.47 -1.17 0.35
N ARG A 72 6.77 -0.94 0.14
CA ARG A 72 7.66 -2.04 -0.22
C ARG A 72 7.86 -2.87 1.04
N ILE A 73 7.34 -4.09 1.02
CA ILE A 73 7.48 -5.02 2.14
C ILE A 73 8.87 -5.67 2.13
N PRO A 74 9.39 -6.13 3.28
CA PRO A 74 10.74 -6.70 3.34
C PRO A 74 10.94 -8.00 2.54
N TRP A 75 9.85 -8.72 2.31
CA TRP A 75 9.83 -9.98 1.57
C TRP A 75 8.41 -10.34 1.15
N ASN A 76 8.23 -11.28 0.22
CA ASN A 76 6.93 -11.87 -0.10
C ASN A 76 6.40 -12.75 1.06
N ASP A 77 5.99 -12.09 2.14
CA ASP A 77 5.52 -12.69 3.37
C ASP A 77 4.09 -12.25 3.69
N LYS A 78 3.22 -13.24 3.89
CA LYS A 78 1.79 -13.00 4.16
C LYS A 78 1.55 -12.21 5.46
N VAL A 79 2.45 -12.30 6.45
CA VAL A 79 2.30 -11.56 7.71
C VAL A 79 2.54 -10.07 7.47
N TRP A 80 3.60 -9.73 6.74
CA TRP A 80 3.88 -8.36 6.31
C TRP A 80 2.80 -7.80 5.41
N ILE A 81 2.39 -8.54 4.37
CA ILE A 81 1.32 -8.13 3.44
C ILE A 81 0.04 -7.75 4.21
N LYS A 82 -0.42 -8.64 5.10
CA LYS A 82 -1.59 -8.38 5.93
C LYS A 82 -1.36 -7.15 6.81
N ARG A 83 -0.23 -7.07 7.51
CA ARG A 83 0.06 -6.03 8.50
C ARG A 83 0.08 -4.64 7.88
N VAL A 84 0.76 -4.44 6.76
CA VAL A 84 0.85 -3.11 6.12
C VAL A 84 -0.50 -2.67 5.55
N LEU A 85 -1.23 -3.58 4.92
CA LEU A 85 -2.56 -3.26 4.41
C LEU A 85 -3.55 -2.98 5.55
N ASP A 86 -3.42 -3.65 6.71
CA ASP A 86 -4.29 -3.46 7.88
C ASP A 86 -4.09 -2.11 8.56
N ILE A 87 -2.89 -1.54 8.49
CA ILE A 87 -2.61 -0.20 9.03
C ILE A 87 -2.98 0.92 8.05
N GLY A 88 -3.35 0.60 6.81
CA GLY A 88 -3.90 1.57 5.86
C GLY A 88 -3.01 1.91 4.67
N PHE A 89 -2.05 1.06 4.29
CA PHE A 89 -1.45 1.20 2.97
C PHE A 89 -2.45 0.79 1.88
N MET A 90 -2.55 1.58 0.80
CA MET A 90 -3.48 1.29 -0.32
C MET A 90 -2.92 0.24 -1.29
N GLY A 91 -1.64 -0.08 -1.19
CA GLY A 91 -0.98 -1.04 -2.04
C GLY A 91 0.37 -1.48 -1.46
N ILE A 92 0.90 -2.53 -2.06
CA ILE A 92 2.20 -3.11 -1.70
C ILE A 92 3.08 -3.22 -2.94
N VAL A 93 4.38 -3.10 -2.72
CA VAL A 93 5.43 -3.48 -3.66
C VAL A 93 6.13 -4.71 -3.08
N VAL A 94 6.11 -5.81 -3.83
CA VAL A 94 6.65 -7.10 -3.40
C VAL A 94 7.99 -7.32 -4.09
N PRO A 95 9.11 -7.37 -3.36
CA PRO A 95 10.43 -7.57 -3.93
C PRO A 95 10.65 -9.01 -4.38
N ASP A 96 11.68 -9.22 -5.20
CA ASP A 96 12.27 -10.53 -5.54
C ASP A 96 11.28 -11.60 -6.05
N VAL A 97 10.29 -11.22 -6.87
CA VAL A 97 9.31 -12.17 -7.43
C VAL A 97 9.85 -12.82 -8.70
N LYS A 98 10.05 -14.13 -8.65
CA LYS A 98 10.74 -14.94 -9.67
C LYS A 98 9.84 -15.94 -10.39
N SER A 99 8.61 -16.13 -9.92
CA SER A 99 7.68 -17.10 -10.51
C SER A 99 6.23 -16.63 -10.52
N PRO A 100 5.39 -17.15 -11.44
CA PRO A 100 3.95 -16.93 -11.42
C PRO A 100 3.31 -17.34 -10.09
N GLU A 101 3.80 -18.42 -9.47
CA GLU A 101 3.29 -18.94 -8.21
C GLU A 101 3.55 -17.97 -7.05
N GLU A 102 4.73 -17.33 -7.02
CA GLU A 102 5.05 -16.29 -6.03
C GLU A 102 4.20 -15.03 -6.22
N ALA A 103 3.96 -14.63 -7.48
CA ALA A 103 3.08 -13.52 -7.79
C ALA A 103 1.64 -13.81 -7.34
N GLU A 104 1.14 -15.02 -7.61
CA GLU A 104 -0.19 -15.44 -7.16
C GLU A 104 -0.28 -15.50 -5.63
N ALA A 105 0.74 -16.03 -4.95
CA ALA A 105 0.79 -16.08 -3.49
C ALA A 105 0.69 -14.67 -2.87
N ALA A 106 1.40 -13.69 -3.45
CA ALA A 106 1.31 -12.29 -3.01
C ALA A 106 -0.10 -11.71 -3.20
N VAL A 107 -0.73 -11.96 -4.36
CA VAL A 107 -2.10 -11.52 -4.63
C VAL A 107 -3.09 -12.16 -3.66
N GLN A 108 -3.04 -13.47 -3.46
CA GLN A 108 -3.94 -14.16 -2.54
C GLN A 108 -3.76 -13.70 -1.09
N ALA A 109 -2.54 -13.37 -0.66
CA ALA A 109 -2.27 -12.81 0.66
C ALA A 109 -2.80 -11.37 0.84
N ALA A 110 -2.88 -10.59 -0.24
CA ALA A 110 -3.34 -9.20 -0.22
C ALA A 110 -4.88 -9.06 -0.30
N LYS A 111 -5.60 -10.10 -0.75
CA LYS A 111 -7.06 -10.08 -0.97
C LYS A 111 -7.83 -10.83 0.11
N TYR A 112 -8.99 -10.30 0.48
CA TYR A 112 -10.00 -11.01 1.27
C TYR A 112 -10.69 -12.11 0.46
N ARG A 113 -11.29 -13.08 1.15
CA ARG A 113 -12.15 -14.10 0.52
C ARG A 113 -13.26 -13.44 -0.32
N PRO A 114 -13.65 -14.02 -1.48
CA PRO A 114 -13.18 -15.29 -2.05
C PRO A 114 -11.91 -15.18 -2.90
N ARG A 115 -11.38 -13.98 -3.17
CA ARG A 115 -10.23 -13.77 -4.08
C ARG A 115 -8.87 -14.06 -3.45
N GLY A 116 -8.83 -14.25 -2.14
CA GLY A 116 -7.62 -14.53 -1.38
C GLY A 116 -7.93 -14.98 0.03
N PHE A 117 -6.93 -14.91 0.91
CA PHE A 117 -6.99 -15.40 2.29
C PHE A 117 -6.52 -14.37 3.33
N ARG A 118 -6.46 -13.08 2.98
CA ARG A 118 -6.17 -12.01 3.94
C ARG A 118 -7.16 -12.08 5.11
N GLY A 119 -6.62 -12.09 6.34
CA GLY A 119 -7.43 -12.10 7.55
C GLY A 119 -8.07 -10.74 7.85
N ILE A 120 -9.29 -10.76 8.38
CA ILE A 120 -10.01 -9.58 8.88
C ILE A 120 -9.66 -9.40 10.37
N GLY A 121 -9.35 -8.18 10.80
CA GLY A 121 -9.02 -7.94 12.21
C GLY A 121 -8.69 -6.50 12.62
N SER A 122 -8.32 -5.63 11.68
CA SER A 122 -8.05 -4.21 11.97
C SER A 122 -9.27 -3.33 11.71
N SER A 123 -9.56 -2.39 12.61
CA SER A 123 -10.60 -1.36 12.39
C SER A 123 -10.09 -0.15 11.59
N ARG A 124 -8.77 -0.01 11.40
CA ARG A 124 -8.18 1.20 10.82
C ARG A 124 -8.59 1.41 9.36
N GLY A 125 -8.68 0.34 8.57
CA GLY A 125 -9.18 0.42 7.19
C GLY A 125 -10.59 1.03 7.12
N GLN A 126 -11.48 0.64 8.03
CA GLN A 126 -12.83 1.22 8.11
C GLN A 126 -12.83 2.67 8.60
N LEU A 127 -11.92 3.02 9.51
CA LEU A 127 -11.78 4.39 10.01
C LEU A 127 -11.36 5.37 8.91
N ILE A 128 -10.43 4.96 8.03
CA ILE A 128 -9.82 5.86 7.04
C ILE A 128 -10.50 5.77 5.65
N TYR A 129 -11.10 4.63 5.31
CA TYR A 129 -11.72 4.41 4.01
C TYR A 129 -13.25 4.24 4.09
N GLY A 130 -13.84 4.31 5.28
CA GLY A 130 -15.29 4.23 5.47
C GLY A 130 -15.79 2.84 5.89
N PRO A 131 -17.05 2.77 6.37
CA PRO A 131 -17.60 1.58 7.03
C PRO A 131 -17.68 0.36 6.10
N ASP A 132 -17.80 0.60 4.79
CA ASP A 132 -17.88 -0.39 3.71
C ASP A 132 -16.51 -0.88 3.22
N TYR A 133 -15.40 -0.49 3.88
CA TYR A 133 -14.02 -0.82 3.47
C TYR A 133 -13.84 -2.27 3.01
N TYR A 134 -14.33 -3.25 3.76
CA TYR A 134 -14.14 -4.66 3.42
C TYR A 134 -14.80 -5.08 2.09
N ALA A 135 -15.90 -4.43 1.71
CA ALA A 135 -16.57 -4.69 0.44
C ALA A 135 -15.75 -4.17 -0.76
N LYS A 136 -15.01 -3.07 -0.58
CA LYS A 136 -14.22 -2.41 -1.64
C LYS A 136 -12.72 -2.69 -1.59
N ALA A 137 -12.17 -3.17 -0.47
CA ALA A 137 -10.74 -3.32 -0.26
C ALA A 137 -10.06 -4.19 -1.33
N ASN A 138 -10.72 -5.27 -1.77
CA ASN A 138 -10.21 -6.12 -2.83
C ASN A 138 -10.01 -5.36 -4.15
N ASP A 139 -10.91 -4.44 -4.49
CA ASP A 139 -10.82 -3.64 -5.70
C ASP A 139 -9.89 -2.44 -5.53
N MET A 140 -9.77 -1.88 -4.33
CA MET A 140 -8.84 -0.79 -4.01
C MET A 140 -7.36 -1.24 -3.97
N THR A 141 -7.07 -2.40 -3.38
CA THR A 141 -5.67 -2.81 -3.16
C THR A 141 -4.94 -3.02 -4.48
N LEU A 142 -3.80 -2.33 -4.63
CA LEU A 142 -2.83 -2.53 -5.71
C LEU A 142 -1.69 -3.42 -5.21
N VAL A 143 -1.34 -4.44 -5.98
CA VAL A 143 -0.19 -5.31 -5.73
C VAL A 143 0.76 -5.10 -6.89
N VAL A 144 1.95 -4.60 -6.61
CA VAL A 144 3.04 -4.42 -7.57
C VAL A 144 4.09 -5.48 -7.25
N VAL A 145 4.51 -6.25 -8.25
CA VAL A 145 5.59 -7.24 -8.11
C VAL A 145 6.84 -6.72 -8.79
N MET A 146 8.00 -6.88 -8.15
CA MET A 146 9.30 -6.55 -8.72
C MET A 146 9.91 -7.84 -9.27
N ILE A 147 10.38 -7.77 -10.51
CA ILE A 147 11.13 -8.85 -11.17
C ILE A 147 12.59 -8.45 -11.11
N GLU A 148 13.36 -9.11 -10.25
CA GLU A 148 14.78 -8.81 -9.97
C GLU A 148 15.57 -10.06 -9.58
#